data_AF-A0A531KGP4-F1
#
_entry.id   AF-A0A531KGP4-F1
#
_cell.length_a   1.000
_cell.length_b   1.000
_cell.length_c   1.000
_cell.angle_alpha   90.00
_cell.angle_beta   90.00
_cell.angle_gamma   90.00
#
_symmetry.space_group_name_H-M   'P 1'
#
loop_
_entity.id
_entity.type
_entity.pdbx_description
1 polymer ?
#
loop_
_entity_poly.entity_id
_entity_poly.type
_entity_poly.pdbx_seq_one_letter_code
_entity_poly.pdbx_strand_id
1 'polypeptide(L)'
;LYDGHAVAAVAAVDARTARQALKLIEVDYEVLPHVTDVDEAMKHSAPVLDDTIFTEGLEQKPVKPSNVTKRSQYGHGDIHEGFGQADYVVERSFKTEQTHQGYIEPHACVANVSADGTADLWVCTQGHFVYRQHCAQLLGMEASKLRVTSSEIGGGFGGKTH
;
A
#
# COMPACT_ATOMS: atom_id res chain seq x y z
N LEU A 1 -6.46 -6.71 3.40
CA LEU A 1 -7.32 -6.19 4.50
C LEU A 1 -6.48 -6.14 5.78
N TYR A 2 -6.73 -5.17 6.66
CA TYR A 2 -5.97 -4.97 7.91
C TYR A 2 -6.76 -4.09 8.89
N ASP A 3 -6.37 -4.07 10.16
CA ASP A 3 -6.95 -3.16 11.15
C ASP A 3 -6.56 -1.70 10.87
N GLY A 4 -7.55 -0.82 10.78
CA GLY A 4 -7.41 0.56 10.30
C GLY A 4 -7.67 0.76 8.81
N HIS A 5 -8.09 -0.29 8.08
CA HIS A 5 -8.53 -0.14 6.70
C HIS A 5 -9.79 0.75 6.60
N ALA A 6 -9.79 1.72 5.69
CA ALA A 6 -10.90 2.65 5.52
C ALA A 6 -12.15 1.93 4.99
N VAL A 7 -13.30 2.14 5.65
CA VAL A 7 -14.60 1.54 5.28
C VAL A 7 -15.62 2.60 4.85
N ALA A 8 -15.61 3.77 5.48
CA ALA A 8 -16.48 4.89 5.15
C ALA A 8 -15.76 6.23 5.40
N ALA A 9 -16.26 7.29 4.79
CA ALA A 9 -15.80 8.66 5.01
C ALA A 9 -16.98 9.60 5.26
N VAL A 10 -16.75 10.68 6.01
CA VAL A 10 -17.77 11.69 6.34
C VAL A 10 -17.27 13.08 5.95
N ALA A 11 -18.10 13.81 5.21
CA ALA A 11 -17.94 15.24 4.98
C ALA A 11 -18.97 16.00 5.83
N ALA A 12 -18.54 17.03 6.55
CA ALA A 12 -19.39 17.88 7.37
C ALA A 12 -18.90 19.33 7.36
N VAL A 13 -19.71 20.25 7.87
CA VAL A 13 -19.40 21.69 7.92
C VAL A 13 -18.19 22.01 8.81
N ASP A 14 -17.84 21.12 9.75
CA ASP A 14 -16.67 21.25 10.61
C ASP A 14 -16.20 19.88 11.14
N ALA A 15 -14.98 19.86 11.70
CA ALA A 15 -14.34 18.65 12.19
C ALA A 15 -14.99 18.06 13.46
N ARG A 16 -15.72 18.85 14.25
CA ARG A 16 -16.44 18.33 15.43
C ARG A 16 -17.67 17.56 14.97
N THR A 17 -18.44 18.14 14.05
CA THR A 17 -19.62 17.52 13.44
C THR A 17 -19.25 16.24 12.70
N ALA A 18 -18.16 16.24 11.91
CA ALA A 18 -17.68 15.03 11.23
C ALA A 18 -17.35 13.88 12.22
N ARG A 19 -16.65 14.18 13.32
CA ARG A 19 -16.32 13.18 14.36
C ARG A 19 -17.55 12.63 15.07
N GLN A 20 -18.60 13.43 15.25
CA GLN A 20 -19.86 12.96 15.83
C GLN A 20 -20.60 12.04 14.85
N ALA A 21 -20.70 12.45 13.58
CA ALA A 21 -21.35 11.66 12.54
C ALA A 21 -20.64 10.32 12.29
N LEU A 22 -19.31 10.25 12.36
CA LEU A 22 -18.55 8.99 12.26
C LEU A 22 -18.98 7.96 13.32
N LYS A 23 -19.37 8.39 14.52
CA LYS A 23 -19.83 7.49 15.60
C LYS A 23 -21.22 6.92 15.39
N LEU A 24 -21.97 7.46 14.42
CA LEU A 24 -23.32 7.00 14.08
C LEU A 24 -23.31 5.94 12.97
N ILE A 25 -22.15 5.69 12.36
CA ILE A 25 -22.01 4.65 11.35
C ILE A 25 -21.90 3.31 12.08
N GLU A 26 -22.87 2.44 11.86
CA GLU A 26 -22.85 1.04 12.31
C GLU A 26 -22.35 0.16 11.16
N VAL A 27 -21.41 -0.73 11.46
CA VAL A 27 -20.85 -1.69 10.50
C VAL A 27 -20.89 -3.08 11.12
N ASP A 28 -21.62 -3.99 10.48
CA ASP A 28 -21.66 -5.39 10.87
C ASP A 28 -20.56 -6.16 10.13
N TYR A 29 -19.69 -6.83 10.88
CA TYR A 29 -18.61 -7.64 10.33
C TYR A 29 -18.83 -9.12 10.62
N GLU A 30 -18.60 -9.95 9.62
CA GLU A 30 -18.27 -11.36 9.84
C GLU A 30 -16.76 -11.48 10.03
N VAL A 31 -16.34 -11.92 11.22
CA VAL A 31 -14.91 -12.08 11.51
C VAL A 31 -14.41 -13.36 10.88
N LEU A 32 -13.47 -13.21 9.94
CA LEU A 32 -12.82 -14.33 9.26
C LEU A 32 -11.49 -14.69 9.93
N PRO A 33 -11.00 -15.94 9.76
CA PRO A 33 -9.64 -16.30 10.14
C PRO A 33 -8.62 -15.39 9.47
N HIS A 34 -7.62 -14.94 10.22
CA HIS A 34 -6.57 -14.05 9.73
C HIS A 34 -5.18 -14.63 9.98
N VAL A 35 -4.20 -14.14 9.22
CA VAL A 35 -2.79 -14.46 9.37
C VAL A 35 -1.99 -13.16 9.26
N THR A 36 -1.11 -12.91 10.22
CA THR A 36 -0.31 -11.66 10.31
C THR A 36 1.19 -11.91 10.19
N ASP A 37 1.64 -13.15 10.32
CA ASP A 37 3.03 -13.54 10.05
C ASP A 37 3.16 -13.98 8.58
N VAL A 38 4.21 -13.48 7.91
CA VAL A 38 4.43 -13.72 6.48
C VAL A 38 4.78 -15.18 6.20
N ASP A 39 5.58 -15.82 7.06
CA ASP A 39 6.01 -17.21 6.88
C ASP A 39 4.80 -18.16 7.07
N GLU A 40 3.93 -17.86 8.03
CA GLU A 40 2.65 -18.58 8.20
C GLU A 40 1.69 -18.34 7.01
N ALA A 41 1.61 -17.12 6.49
CA ALA A 41 0.73 -16.78 5.37
C ALA A 41 1.08 -17.53 4.08
N MET A 42 2.35 -17.92 3.90
CA MET A 42 2.82 -18.67 2.74
C MET A 42 2.41 -20.15 2.76
N LYS A 43 1.95 -20.68 3.90
CA LYS A 43 1.56 -22.10 4.02
C LYS A 43 0.27 -22.38 3.25
N HIS A 44 0.16 -23.57 2.66
CA HIS A 44 -1.04 -23.99 1.93
C HIS A 44 -2.32 -24.04 2.77
N SER A 45 -2.19 -24.14 4.10
CA SER A 45 -3.32 -24.15 5.05
C SER A 45 -3.77 -22.75 5.48
N ALA A 46 -3.02 -21.69 5.11
CA ALA A 46 -3.37 -20.33 5.48
C ALA A 46 -4.65 -19.88 4.74
N PRO A 47 -5.47 -19.03 5.38
CA PRO A 47 -6.58 -18.39 4.67
C PRO A 47 -6.04 -17.56 3.50
N VAL A 48 -6.60 -17.75 2.31
CA VAL A 48 -6.26 -16.94 1.13
C VAL A 48 -6.94 -15.59 1.27
N LEU A 49 -6.15 -14.51 1.27
CA LEU A 49 -6.66 -13.15 1.48
C LEU A 49 -7.39 -12.59 0.25
N ASP A 50 -6.90 -12.91 -0.94
CA ASP A 50 -7.41 -12.40 -2.21
C ASP A 50 -7.36 -13.52 -3.25
N ASP A 51 -8.52 -13.95 -3.73
CA ASP A 51 -8.67 -15.05 -4.68
C ASP A 51 -8.33 -14.66 -6.13
N THR A 52 -8.10 -13.37 -6.38
CA THR A 52 -7.64 -12.84 -7.66
C THR A 52 -6.13 -12.88 -7.82
N ILE A 53 -5.39 -13.12 -6.73
CA ILE A 53 -3.93 -13.12 -6.72
C ILE A 53 -3.39 -14.52 -7.01
N PHE A 54 -2.69 -14.63 -8.15
CA PHE A 54 -1.96 -15.82 -8.57
C PHE A 54 -0.47 -15.50 -8.62
N THR A 55 0.36 -16.31 -7.97
CA THR A 55 1.81 -16.05 -7.86
C THR A 55 2.47 -15.85 -9.22
N GLU A 56 3.01 -14.65 -9.43
CA GLU A 56 3.75 -14.29 -10.63
C GLU A 56 5.21 -14.75 -10.57
N GLY A 57 5.86 -14.90 -11.74
CA GLY A 57 7.29 -15.22 -11.83
C GLY A 57 7.66 -16.68 -11.57
N LEU A 58 6.67 -17.58 -11.57
CA LEU A 58 6.88 -19.02 -11.63
C LEU A 58 7.03 -19.49 -13.08
N GLU A 59 7.77 -20.58 -13.31
CA GLU A 59 7.91 -21.19 -14.63
C GLU A 59 6.58 -21.69 -15.19
N GLN A 60 5.71 -22.18 -14.31
CA GLN A 60 4.37 -22.64 -14.63
C GLN A 60 3.35 -21.74 -13.96
N LYS A 61 2.31 -21.36 -14.71
CA LYS A 61 1.22 -20.56 -14.14
C LYS A 61 0.51 -21.38 -13.05
N PRO A 62 0.36 -20.85 -11.83
CA PRO A 62 -0.29 -21.57 -10.76
C PRO A 62 -1.78 -21.78 -11.08
N VAL A 63 -2.31 -22.92 -10.65
CA VAL A 63 -3.71 -23.33 -10.86
C VAL A 63 -4.64 -22.86 -9.74
N LYS A 64 -4.09 -22.32 -8.64
CA LYS A 64 -4.83 -21.81 -7.48
C LYS A 64 -4.22 -20.48 -7.01
N PRO A 65 -5.03 -19.59 -6.43
CA PRO A 65 -4.52 -18.38 -5.81
C PRO A 65 -3.67 -18.71 -4.58
N SER A 66 -2.82 -17.76 -4.17
CA SER A 66 -2.02 -17.88 -2.95
C SER A 66 -1.72 -16.52 -2.33
N ASN A 67 -1.26 -16.51 -1.09
CA ASN A 67 -0.80 -15.29 -0.42
C ASN A 67 0.59 -14.82 -0.90
N VAL A 68 1.24 -15.54 -1.83
CA VAL A 68 2.50 -15.11 -2.44
C VAL A 68 2.19 -14.40 -3.75
N THR A 69 2.42 -13.08 -3.78
CA THR A 69 2.12 -12.25 -4.96
C THR A 69 3.08 -12.52 -6.11
N LYS A 70 4.39 -12.62 -5.83
CA LYS A 70 5.42 -12.73 -6.86
C LYS A 70 6.68 -13.43 -6.36
N ARG A 71 7.25 -14.30 -7.19
CA ARG A 71 8.63 -14.81 -7.06
C ARG A 71 9.52 -14.04 -8.05
N SER A 72 10.57 -13.40 -7.54
CA SER A 72 11.59 -12.76 -8.39
C SER A 72 12.94 -13.42 -8.11
N GLN A 73 13.66 -13.80 -9.17
CA GLN A 73 14.98 -14.40 -9.06
C GLN A 73 15.99 -13.50 -9.79
N TYR A 74 17.01 -13.07 -9.06
CA TYR A 74 18.12 -12.27 -9.58
C TYR A 74 19.42 -13.01 -9.28
N GLY A 75 20.39 -12.90 -10.17
CA GLY A 75 21.68 -13.55 -10.00
C GLY A 75 22.68 -13.07 -11.03
N HIS A 76 23.95 -13.27 -10.74
CA HIS A 76 25.06 -13.01 -11.64
C HIS A 76 26.17 -14.02 -11.40
N GLY A 77 26.84 -14.48 -12.46
CA GLY A 77 27.89 -15.50 -12.39
C GLY A 77 27.36 -16.91 -12.14
N ASP A 78 28.30 -17.85 -11.93
CA ASP A 78 28.03 -19.24 -11.60
C ASP A 78 28.14 -19.46 -10.09
N ILE A 79 26.99 -19.65 -9.44
CA ILE A 79 26.90 -19.85 -7.99
C ILE A 79 27.52 -21.20 -7.58
N HIS A 80 27.39 -22.24 -8.40
CA HIS A 80 27.92 -23.56 -8.09
C HIS A 80 29.45 -23.57 -8.15
N GLU A 81 30.04 -22.92 -9.14
CA GLU A 81 31.49 -22.72 -9.22
C GLU A 81 32.00 -21.92 -8.02
N GLY A 82 31.34 -20.81 -7.71
CA GLY A 82 31.71 -19.95 -6.57
C GLY A 82 31.71 -20.70 -5.23
N PHE A 83 30.69 -21.52 -4.96
CA PHE A 83 30.66 -22.37 -3.77
C PHE A 83 31.72 -23.49 -3.81
N GLY A 84 31.99 -24.06 -4.99
CA GLY A 84 32.99 -25.13 -5.14
C GLY A 84 34.43 -24.68 -4.92
N GLN A 85 34.72 -23.39 -5.16
CA GLN A 85 36.05 -22.79 -4.99
C GLN A 85 36.26 -22.14 -3.62
N ALA A 86 35.22 -22.06 -2.77
CA ALA A 86 35.30 -21.35 -1.50
C ALA A 86 36.05 -22.15 -0.42
N ASP A 87 37.03 -21.53 0.23
CA ASP A 87 37.72 -22.12 1.39
C ASP A 87 36.80 -22.24 2.62
N TYR A 88 35.86 -21.29 2.76
CA TYR A 88 34.87 -21.26 3.85
C TYR A 88 33.52 -20.75 3.35
N VAL A 89 32.45 -21.38 3.83
CA VAL A 89 31.08 -20.96 3.58
C VAL A 89 30.43 -20.56 4.91
N VAL A 90 29.81 -19.39 4.94
CA VAL A 90 29.05 -18.89 6.09
C VAL A 90 27.60 -18.69 5.69
N GLU A 91 26.71 -19.40 6.37
CA GLU A 91 25.27 -19.27 6.21
C GLU A 91 24.65 -18.69 7.47
N ARG A 92 23.79 -17.67 7.31
CA ARG A 92 23.06 -17.03 8.40
C ARG A 92 21.68 -16.57 7.92
N SER A 93 20.70 -16.65 8.80
CA SER A 93 19.36 -16.11 8.58
C SER A 93 19.17 -14.86 9.42
N PHE A 94 18.65 -13.80 8.79
CA PHE A 94 18.35 -12.52 9.44
C PHE A 94 16.90 -12.14 9.17
N LYS A 95 16.19 -11.66 10.19
CA LYS A 95 14.85 -11.07 10.08
C LYS A 95 14.93 -9.65 10.63
N THR A 96 14.47 -8.69 9.84
CA THR A 96 14.35 -7.29 10.28
C THR A 96 12.91 -7.00 10.66
N GLU A 97 12.73 -6.22 11.72
CA GLU A 97 11.40 -5.80 12.15
C GLU A 97 10.75 -4.83 11.17
N GLN A 98 9.42 -4.79 11.17
CA GLN A 98 8.68 -3.75 10.47
C GLN A 98 8.91 -2.42 11.19
N THR A 99 9.20 -1.38 10.41
CA THR A 99 9.41 -0.03 10.93
C THR A 99 8.59 0.97 10.13
N HIS A 100 8.16 2.03 10.80
CA HIS A 100 7.47 3.14 10.18
C HIS A 100 8.44 4.31 10.00
N GLN A 101 8.24 5.10 8.94
CA GLN A 101 9.12 6.19 8.50
C GLN A 101 9.29 7.31 9.54
N GLY A 102 8.36 7.42 10.49
CA GLY A 102 8.50 8.31 11.65
C GLY A 102 8.50 9.81 11.32
N TYR A 103 7.88 10.23 10.21
CA TYR A 103 7.68 11.64 9.90
C TYR A 103 6.80 12.34 10.96
N ILE A 104 7.13 13.59 11.29
CA ILE A 104 6.50 14.32 12.40
C ILE A 104 5.14 14.88 11.96
N GLU A 105 5.02 15.34 10.72
CA GLU A 105 3.76 15.80 10.16
C GLU A 105 2.90 14.62 9.68
N PRO A 106 1.65 14.47 10.16
CA PRO A 106 0.71 13.47 9.65
C PRO A 106 0.38 13.63 8.16
N HIS A 107 -0.28 12.62 7.58
CA HIS A 107 -0.88 12.77 6.25
C HIS A 107 -2.04 13.76 6.30
N ALA A 108 -2.05 14.72 5.38
CA ALA A 108 -3.12 15.70 5.22
C ALA A 108 -3.28 16.09 3.75
N CYS A 109 -4.50 16.46 3.38
CA CYS A 109 -4.80 17.09 2.10
C CYS A 109 -6.01 18.03 2.22
N VAL A 110 -6.09 18.97 1.29
CA VAL A 110 -7.26 19.84 1.09
C VAL A 110 -7.62 19.78 -0.38
N ALA A 111 -8.87 19.42 -0.66
CA ALA A 111 -9.42 19.42 -2.00
C ALA A 111 -10.44 20.55 -2.15
N ASN A 112 -10.40 21.26 -3.27
CA ASN A 112 -11.41 22.22 -3.67
C ASN A 112 -11.89 21.86 -5.08
N VAL A 113 -13.21 21.75 -5.27
CA VAL A 113 -13.80 21.40 -6.57
C VAL A 113 -14.73 22.53 -6.99
N SER A 114 -14.45 23.09 -8.17
CA SER A 114 -15.23 24.15 -8.79
C SER A 114 -16.49 23.59 -9.45
N ALA A 115 -17.49 24.45 -9.64
CA ALA A 115 -18.76 24.08 -10.27
C ALA A 115 -18.62 23.59 -11.73
N ASP A 116 -17.53 23.93 -12.41
CA ASP A 116 -17.19 23.47 -13.77
C ASP A 116 -16.48 22.10 -13.80
N GLY A 117 -16.28 21.48 -12.65
CA GLY A 117 -15.62 20.17 -12.49
C GLY A 117 -14.10 20.23 -12.52
N THR A 118 -13.50 21.43 -12.49
CA THR A 118 -12.07 21.57 -12.20
C THR A 118 -11.80 21.44 -10.70
N ALA A 119 -10.62 20.95 -10.33
CA ALA A 119 -10.26 20.71 -8.94
C ALA A 119 -8.81 21.07 -8.64
N ASP A 120 -8.60 21.59 -7.43
CA ASP A 120 -7.30 21.80 -6.82
C ASP A 120 -7.15 20.85 -5.62
N LEU A 121 -5.99 20.20 -5.52
CA LEU A 121 -5.62 19.33 -4.41
C LEU A 121 -4.27 19.77 -3.84
N TRP A 122 -4.26 20.24 -2.61
CA TRP A 122 -3.04 20.43 -1.83
C TRP A 122 -2.82 19.18 -0.98
N VAL A 123 -1.63 18.61 -1.05
CA VAL A 123 -1.33 17.35 -0.35
C VAL A 123 0.13 17.31 0.07
N CYS A 124 0.39 16.74 1.25
CA CYS A 124 1.74 16.48 1.74
C CYS A 124 2.30 15.24 1.01
N THR A 125 2.87 15.43 -0.19
CA THR A 125 3.35 14.33 -1.06
C THR A 125 4.70 14.61 -1.70
N GLN A 126 5.54 13.57 -1.80
CA GLN A 126 6.80 13.55 -2.54
C GLN A 126 6.58 13.26 -4.05
N GLY A 127 5.37 12.85 -4.47
CA GLY A 127 5.08 12.41 -5.84
C GLY A 127 3.77 12.97 -6.42
N HIS A 128 3.64 14.30 -6.47
CA HIS A 128 2.40 14.99 -6.87
C HIS A 128 1.88 14.61 -8.29
N PHE A 129 2.74 14.27 -9.24
CA PHE A 129 2.30 13.80 -10.56
C PHE A 129 1.60 12.44 -10.51
N VAL A 130 2.11 11.53 -9.68
CA VAL A 130 1.53 10.19 -9.49
C VAL A 130 0.18 10.31 -8.76
N TYR A 131 0.11 11.15 -7.73
CA TYR A 131 -1.15 11.51 -7.06
C TYR A 131 -2.18 12.05 -8.04
N ARG A 132 -1.79 13.00 -8.91
CA ARG A 132 -2.71 13.54 -9.92
C ARG A 132 -3.28 12.46 -10.82
N GLN A 133 -2.44 11.55 -11.32
CA GLN A 133 -2.89 10.48 -12.20
C GLN A 133 -3.83 9.51 -11.50
N HIS A 134 -3.49 9.06 -10.29
CA HIS A 134 -4.33 8.12 -9.52
C HIS A 134 -5.67 8.76 -9.11
N CYS A 135 -5.65 9.97 -8.55
CA CYS A 135 -6.88 10.67 -8.20
C CYS A 135 -7.76 10.92 -9.42
N ALA A 136 -7.17 11.34 -10.55
CA ALA A 136 -7.91 11.56 -11.78
C ALA A 136 -8.59 10.26 -12.28
N GLN A 137 -7.87 9.15 -12.28
CA GLN A 137 -8.38 7.84 -12.68
C GLN A 137 -9.50 7.35 -11.74
N LEU A 138 -9.30 7.43 -10.42
CA LEU A 138 -10.27 7.00 -9.41
C LEU A 138 -11.58 7.80 -9.50
N LEU A 139 -11.48 9.11 -9.75
CA LEU A 139 -12.63 10.00 -9.84
C LEU A 139 -13.25 10.04 -11.25
N GLY A 140 -12.68 9.33 -12.23
CA GLY A 140 -13.14 9.36 -13.62
C GLY A 140 -13.01 10.73 -14.28
N MET A 141 -12.08 11.57 -13.84
CA MET A 141 -11.85 12.92 -14.37
C MET A 141 -10.63 12.97 -15.28
N GLU A 142 -10.61 13.93 -16.22
CA GLU A 142 -9.40 14.19 -17.00
C GLU A 142 -8.31 14.78 -16.11
N ALA A 143 -7.08 14.29 -16.24
CA ALA A 143 -5.94 14.78 -15.45
C ALA A 143 -5.65 16.27 -15.67
N SER A 144 -6.07 16.85 -16.80
CA SER A 144 -6.01 18.28 -17.10
C SER A 144 -6.92 19.13 -16.19
N LYS A 145 -7.98 18.55 -15.64
CA LYS A 145 -8.94 19.21 -14.75
C LYS A 145 -8.56 19.13 -13.27
N LEU A 146 -7.50 18.40 -12.92
CA LEU A 146 -7.02 18.26 -11.55
C LEU A 146 -5.61 18.85 -11.43
N ARG A 147 -5.48 19.94 -10.67
CA ARG A 147 -4.18 20.47 -10.29
C ARG A 147 -3.80 19.96 -8.91
N VAL A 148 -2.68 19.24 -8.83
CA VAL A 148 -2.13 18.76 -7.55
C VAL A 148 -0.90 19.59 -7.17
N THR A 149 -0.95 20.20 -6.00
CA THR A 149 0.14 20.99 -5.42
C THR A 149 0.75 20.23 -4.24
N SER A 150 2.04 19.91 -4.34
CA SER A 150 2.81 19.43 -3.20
C SER A 150 3.00 20.59 -2.21
N SER A 151 2.48 20.45 -1.00
CA SER A 151 2.69 21.44 0.08
C SER A 151 4.06 21.23 0.74
N GLU A 152 4.53 22.21 1.52
CA GLU A 152 5.69 21.97 2.40
C GLU A 152 5.42 20.73 3.28
N ILE A 153 6.42 19.85 3.43
CA ILE A 153 6.24 18.52 4.04
C ILE A 153 7.10 18.42 5.30
N GLY A 154 6.47 18.13 6.44
CA GLY A 154 7.16 17.89 7.71
C GLY A 154 7.76 16.48 7.81
N GLY A 155 8.53 16.09 6.79
CA GLY A 155 9.14 14.75 6.65
C GLY A 155 8.28 13.77 5.85
N GLY A 156 8.95 12.84 5.15
CA GLY A 156 8.30 11.81 4.32
C GLY A 156 9.04 10.47 4.33
N PHE A 157 10.36 10.49 4.10
CA PHE A 157 11.24 9.30 4.17
C PHE A 157 10.72 8.07 3.40
N GLY A 158 10.07 8.32 2.26
CA GLY A 158 9.48 7.29 1.41
C GLY A 158 8.00 7.01 1.69
N GLY A 159 7.48 7.39 2.86
CA GLY A 159 6.09 7.14 3.27
C GLY A 159 5.05 8.07 2.62
N LYS A 160 5.48 9.12 1.91
CA LYS A 160 4.59 10.09 1.24
C LYS A 160 4.80 10.13 -0.28
N THR A 161 5.26 9.04 -0.89
CA THR A 161 5.71 9.06 -2.30
C THR A 161 4.58 8.85 -3.30
N HIS A 162 3.58 8.03 -2.95
CA HIS A 162 2.49 7.61 -3.83
C HIS A 162 1.18 7.56 -3.09
#